data_AF-A0A224XLD1-F1
#
_entry.id   AF-A0A224XLD1-F1
#
_cell.length_a   1.000
_cell.length_b   1.000
_cell.length_c   1.000
_cell.angle_alpha   90.00
_cell.angle_beta   90.00
_cell.angle_gamma   90.00
#
_symmetry.space_group_name_H-M   'P 1'
#
loop_
_entity.id
_entity.type
_entity.pdbx_description
1 polymer ?
#
loop_
_entity_poly.entity_id
_entity_poly.type
_entity_poly.pdbx_seq_one_letter_code
_entity_poly.pdbx_strand_id
1 'polypeptide(L)'
;MHGDGTFLVIYAAITILFGIPLAFLEIVLGQFCQQGTTKLWRAVPLLRGVGFVKVLCSFFLAMYYPVVMAMSLFYGLWSSKGPLPFYECSTIIMPPASDTQTELAVTQQESCLEKTFLKPPDKDPMWFGVNVTLLFLLWAFIMLSVSRGVKSYRISAFFLTLPLIGCIIALLSEQLMTDTKGIYNLFRR
;
A
#
# COMPACT_ATOMS: atom_id res chain seq x y z
N MET A 1 22.18 -3.54 -9.57
CA MET A 1 21.44 -2.37 -9.05
C MET A 1 22.15 -1.91 -7.79
N HIS A 2 22.29 -0.59 -7.58
CA HIS A 2 23.03 0.00 -6.46
C HIS A 2 22.63 -0.66 -5.14
N GLY A 3 23.62 -1.04 -4.31
CA GLY A 3 23.39 -1.82 -3.10
C GLY A 3 22.27 -1.24 -2.23
N ASP A 4 21.32 -2.09 -1.86
CA ASP A 4 20.06 -1.71 -1.20
C ASP A 4 20.26 -0.84 0.05
N GLY A 5 21.44 -0.93 0.70
CA GLY A 5 21.81 -0.09 1.84
C GLY A 5 22.18 1.35 1.50
N THR A 6 22.79 1.65 0.35
CA THR A 6 23.22 3.02 0.00
C THR A 6 22.02 3.92 -0.31
N PHE A 7 20.99 3.38 -0.95
CA PHE A 7 19.75 4.11 -1.21
C PHE A 7 19.04 4.51 0.10
N LEU A 8 18.97 3.59 1.07
CA LEU A 8 18.38 3.84 2.37
C LEU A 8 19.10 4.97 3.12
N VAL A 9 20.44 4.96 3.08
CA VAL A 9 21.27 5.98 3.74
C VAL A 9 21.04 7.37 3.13
N ILE A 10 21.02 7.47 1.80
CA ILE A 10 20.77 8.75 1.11
C ILE A 10 19.35 9.25 1.40
N TYR A 11 18.35 8.36 1.37
CA TYR A 11 16.97 8.69 1.68
C TYR A 11 16.82 9.20 3.13
N ALA A 12 17.44 8.52 4.09
CA ALA A 12 17.43 8.92 5.50
C ALA A 12 18.08 10.29 5.70
N ALA A 13 19.24 10.53 5.07
CA ALA A 13 19.95 11.80 5.17
C ALA A 13 19.11 12.98 4.65
N ILE A 14 18.51 12.84 3.45
CA ILE A 14 17.65 13.88 2.86
C ILE A 14 16.39 14.09 3.71
N THR A 15 15.80 13.00 4.24
CA THR A 15 14.60 13.09 5.10
C THR A 15 14.89 13.84 6.39
N ILE A 16 16.02 13.57 7.04
CA ILE A 16 16.39 14.25 8.29
C ILE A 16 16.72 15.72 8.03
N LEU A 17 17.47 16.01 6.96
CA LEU A 17 17.91 17.37 6.64
C LEU A 17 16.81 18.26 6.08
N PHE A 18 15.86 17.72 5.31
CA PHE A 18 14.84 18.51 4.63
C PHE A 18 13.41 18.08 4.99
N GLY A 19 13.13 16.77 5.04
CA GLY A 19 11.78 16.26 5.32
C GLY A 19 11.25 16.65 6.70
N ILE A 20 12.00 16.34 7.75
CA ILE A 20 11.63 16.65 9.15
C ILE A 20 11.46 18.16 9.38
N PRO A 21 12.43 19.04 9.02
CA PRO A 21 12.25 20.47 9.27
C PRO A 21 11.10 21.08 8.48
N LEU A 22 10.84 20.61 7.26
CA LEU A 22 9.73 21.10 6.44
C LEU A 22 8.37 20.66 7.01
N ALA A 23 8.29 19.42 7.51
CA ALA A 23 7.10 18.92 8.20
C ALA A 23 6.86 19.66 9.53
N PHE A 24 7.92 19.91 10.31
CA PHE A 24 7.84 20.66 11.56
C PHE A 24 7.33 22.09 11.31
N LEU A 25 7.86 22.76 10.29
CA LEU A 25 7.42 24.09 9.89
C LEU A 25 5.93 24.11 9.51
N GLU A 26 5.46 23.12 8.75
CA GLU A 26 4.05 22.99 8.36
C GLU A 26 3.13 22.82 9.58
N ILE A 27 3.53 21.99 10.55
CA ILE A 27 2.77 21.78 11.80
C ILE A 27 2.73 23.06 12.63
N VAL A 28 3.88 23.70 12.84
CA VAL A 28 4.00 24.93 13.64
C VAL A 28 3.15 26.04 13.04
N LEU A 29 3.22 26.26 11.73
CA LEU A 29 2.38 27.23 11.03
C LEU A 29 0.88 26.89 11.11
N GLY A 30 0.53 25.60 11.00
CA GLY A 30 -0.85 25.12 11.15
C GLY A 30 -1.42 25.42 12.54
N GLN A 31 -0.61 25.23 13.60
CA GLN A 31 -1.00 25.54 14.97
C GLN A 31 -1.10 27.05 15.21
N PHE A 32 -0.16 27.85 14.70
CA PHE A 32 -0.14 29.31 14.91
C PHE A 32 -1.30 30.04 14.23
N CYS A 33 -1.64 29.67 12.99
CA CYS A 33 -2.64 30.42 12.24
C CYS A 33 -4.07 29.96 12.50
N GLN A 34 -4.29 28.75 13.06
CA GLN A 34 -5.61 28.16 13.32
C GLN A 34 -6.62 28.32 12.15
N GLN A 35 -6.08 28.45 10.93
CA GLN A 35 -6.81 28.71 9.70
C GLN A 35 -6.40 27.69 8.65
N GLY A 36 -7.30 27.42 7.70
CA GLY A 36 -7.06 26.47 6.63
C GLY A 36 -5.80 26.77 5.82
N THR A 37 -5.15 25.72 5.31
CA THR A 37 -3.86 25.72 4.60
C THR A 37 -3.75 26.74 3.47
N THR A 38 -4.86 27.13 2.84
CA THR A 38 -4.88 28.14 1.77
C THR A 38 -4.87 29.59 2.29
N LYS A 39 -5.40 29.85 3.49
CA LYS A 39 -5.47 31.20 4.09
C LYS A 39 -4.18 31.60 4.81
N LEU A 40 -3.42 30.60 5.28
CA LEU A 40 -2.11 30.73 5.93
C LEU A 40 -1.10 31.53 5.07
N TRP A 41 -1.06 31.27 3.77
CA TRP A 41 -0.10 31.90 2.86
C TRP A 41 -0.45 33.33 2.45
N ARG A 42 -1.49 33.95 3.04
CA ARG A 42 -1.79 35.37 2.84
C ARG A 42 -0.77 36.28 3.55
N ALA A 43 -0.11 35.79 4.60
CA ALA A 43 0.94 36.51 5.31
C ALA A 43 2.28 36.53 4.53
N VAL A 44 2.56 35.51 3.72
CA VAL A 44 3.78 35.43 2.89
C VAL A 44 3.36 35.14 1.43
N PRO A 45 3.12 36.19 0.61
CA PRO A 45 2.55 36.03 -0.74
C PRO A 45 3.47 35.25 -1.69
N LEU A 46 4.78 35.21 -1.44
CA LEU A 46 5.78 34.45 -2.20
C LEU A 46 5.52 32.93 -2.19
N LEU A 47 4.87 32.40 -1.16
CA LEU A 47 4.65 30.96 -0.98
C LEU A 47 3.17 30.56 -1.16
N ARG A 48 2.33 31.47 -1.67
CA ARG A 48 0.90 31.22 -1.92
C ARG A 48 0.65 30.07 -2.90
N GLY A 49 1.56 29.83 -3.83
CA GLY A 49 1.49 28.69 -4.76
C GLY A 49 1.62 27.33 -4.06
N VAL A 50 2.40 27.24 -2.97
CA VAL A 50 2.63 25.98 -2.24
C VAL A 50 1.34 25.44 -1.64
N GLY A 51 0.51 26.32 -1.05
CA GLY A 51 -0.79 25.94 -0.51
C GLY A 51 -1.75 25.41 -1.58
N PHE A 52 -1.74 25.97 -2.78
CA PHE A 52 -2.59 25.49 -3.88
C PHE A 52 -2.12 24.14 -4.40
N VAL A 53 -0.81 23.97 -4.60
CA VAL A 53 -0.21 22.68 -5.02
C VAL A 53 -0.52 21.58 -4.00
N LYS A 54 -0.45 21.88 -2.70
CA LYS A 54 -0.80 20.92 -1.63
C LYS A 54 -2.26 20.47 -1.72
N VAL A 55 -3.20 21.39 -1.94
CA VAL A 55 -4.63 21.04 -2.12
C VAL A 55 -4.85 20.20 -3.37
N LEU A 56 -4.22 20.57 -4.49
CA LEU A 56 -4.31 19.83 -5.75
C LEU A 56 -3.73 18.40 -5.61
N CYS A 57 -2.56 18.28 -4.97
CA CYS A 57 -1.93 16.99 -4.69
C CYS A 57 -2.84 16.12 -3.83
N SER A 58 -3.41 16.68 -2.75
CA SER A 58 -4.38 15.95 -1.91
C SER A 58 -5.61 15.48 -2.68
N PHE A 59 -6.08 16.25 -3.68
CA PHE A 59 -7.19 15.84 -4.53
C PHE A 59 -6.84 14.64 -5.42
N PHE A 60 -5.66 14.64 -6.05
CA PHE A 60 -5.20 13.49 -6.83
C PHE A 60 -5.01 12.23 -5.96
N LEU A 61 -4.44 12.40 -4.78
CA LEU A 61 -4.30 11.32 -3.80
C LEU A 61 -5.66 10.74 -3.38
N ALA A 62 -6.66 11.62 -3.14
CA ALA A 62 -8.01 11.19 -2.78
C ALA A 62 -8.73 10.39 -3.87
N MET A 63 -8.35 10.55 -5.14
CA MET A 63 -8.86 9.73 -6.25
C MET A 63 -8.10 8.42 -6.39
N TYR A 64 -6.78 8.44 -6.21
CA TYR A 64 -5.91 7.28 -6.44
C TYR A 64 -5.96 6.24 -5.30
N TYR A 65 -5.84 6.68 -4.05
CA TYR A 65 -5.72 5.76 -2.90
C TYR A 65 -6.93 4.82 -2.71
N PRO A 66 -8.19 5.27 -2.84
CA PRO A 66 -9.35 4.37 -2.72
C PRO A 66 -9.34 3.24 -3.74
N VAL A 67 -8.80 3.46 -4.94
CA VAL A 67 -8.69 2.44 -5.99
C VAL A 67 -7.74 1.33 -5.57
N VAL A 68 -6.55 1.69 -5.08
CA VAL A 68 -5.57 0.72 -4.58
C VAL A 68 -6.15 -0.03 -3.38
N MET A 69 -6.79 0.68 -2.45
CA MET A 69 -7.38 0.06 -1.25
C MET A 69 -8.52 -0.90 -1.59
N ALA A 70 -9.36 -0.57 -2.58
CA ALA A 70 -10.43 -1.45 -3.04
C ALA A 70 -9.87 -2.77 -3.61
N MET A 71 -8.82 -2.68 -4.45
CA MET A 71 -8.15 -3.85 -5.01
C MET A 71 -7.49 -4.71 -3.93
N SER A 72 -6.82 -4.10 -2.95
CA SER A 72 -6.21 -4.82 -1.83
C SER A 72 -7.24 -5.53 -0.96
N LEU A 73 -8.38 -4.89 -0.65
CA LEU A 73 -9.45 -5.50 0.16
C LEU A 73 -10.14 -6.65 -0.57
N PHE A 74 -10.45 -6.46 -1.86
CA PHE A 74 -10.97 -7.53 -2.70
C PHE A 74 -10.04 -8.73 -2.66
N TYR A 75 -8.74 -8.53 -2.89
CA TYR A 75 -7.76 -9.61 -2.86
C TYR A 75 -7.61 -10.27 -1.48
N GLY A 76 -7.59 -9.49 -0.40
CA GLY A 76 -7.50 -10.02 0.96
C GLY A 76 -8.68 -10.95 1.30
N LEU A 77 -9.89 -10.58 0.87
CA LEU A 77 -11.09 -11.42 1.04
C LEU A 77 -11.03 -12.70 0.19
N TRP A 78 -10.50 -12.62 -1.03
CA TRP A 78 -10.25 -13.78 -1.89
C TRP A 78 -9.24 -14.75 -1.28
N SER A 79 -8.11 -14.23 -0.79
CA SER A 79 -7.07 -15.01 -0.16
C SER A 79 -7.53 -15.69 1.14
N SER A 80 -8.55 -15.16 1.82
CA SER A 80 -9.10 -15.77 3.04
C SER A 80 -10.14 -16.86 2.77
N LYS A 81 -10.73 -16.92 1.56
CA LYS A 81 -11.83 -17.83 1.20
C LYS A 81 -11.38 -19.07 0.41
N GLY A 82 -10.13 -19.16 -0.03
CA GLY A 82 -9.63 -20.28 -0.83
C GLY A 82 -8.09 -20.38 -0.86
N PRO A 83 -7.52 -21.41 -1.52
CA PRO A 83 -6.08 -21.46 -1.76
C PRO A 83 -5.65 -20.21 -2.52
N LEU A 84 -4.51 -19.62 -2.13
CA LEU A 84 -3.99 -18.41 -2.78
C LEU A 84 -3.97 -18.64 -4.30
N PRO A 85 -4.41 -17.68 -5.13
CA PRO A 85 -4.45 -17.82 -6.59
C PRO A 85 -3.09 -18.13 -7.25
N PHE A 86 -1.99 -18.05 -6.51
CA PHE A 86 -0.67 -18.53 -6.93
C PHE A 86 -0.53 -20.06 -6.92
N TYR A 87 -1.42 -20.80 -6.24
CA TYR A 87 -1.42 -22.27 -6.27
C TYR A 87 -1.62 -22.80 -7.69
N GLU A 88 -2.50 -22.17 -8.46
CA GLU A 88 -2.73 -22.47 -9.88
C GLU A 88 -1.53 -22.10 -10.77
N CYS A 89 -0.57 -21.30 -10.28
CA CYS A 89 0.68 -21.02 -11.01
C CYS A 89 1.77 -22.06 -10.73
N SER A 90 1.60 -22.92 -9.72
CA SER A 90 2.46 -24.10 -9.54
C SER A 90 2.20 -25.18 -10.59
N THR A 91 0.96 -25.28 -11.10
CA THR A 91 0.56 -26.30 -12.09
C THR A 91 0.85 -25.89 -13.54
N ILE A 92 1.15 -24.61 -13.80
CA ILE A 92 1.60 -24.13 -15.12
C ILE A 92 3.08 -24.52 -15.38
N ILE A 93 3.82 -24.94 -14.35
CA ILE A 93 5.23 -25.34 -14.45
C ILE A 93 5.37 -26.86 -14.33
N MET A 94 5.18 -27.57 -15.43
CA MET A 94 6.00 -28.76 -15.69
C MET A 94 6.28 -28.93 -17.19
N PRO A 95 7.21 -28.16 -17.79
CA PRO A 95 8.02 -28.70 -18.86
C PRO A 95 9.08 -29.66 -18.26
N PRO A 96 9.49 -30.71 -18.99
CA PRO A 96 10.47 -31.68 -18.51
C PRO A 96 11.82 -31.01 -18.25
N ALA A 97 12.58 -31.59 -17.31
CA ALA A 97 13.84 -31.09 -16.77
C ALA A 97 14.83 -30.52 -17.81
N SER A 98 15.25 -29.27 -17.62
CA SER A 98 16.54 -28.77 -18.11
C SER A 98 17.06 -27.63 -17.24
N ASP A 99 18.31 -27.78 -16.83
CA ASP A 99 19.05 -27.06 -15.77
C ASP A 99 19.31 -25.56 -16.03
N THR A 100 18.28 -24.71 -15.96
CA THR A 100 18.47 -23.25 -15.85
C THR A 100 17.52 -22.63 -14.83
N GLN A 101 17.54 -23.16 -13.61
CA GLN A 101 16.70 -22.71 -12.49
C GLN A 101 17.42 -21.68 -11.62
N THR A 102 17.41 -20.40 -11.98
CA THR A 102 17.41 -19.33 -10.94
C THR A 102 16.86 -18.00 -11.47
N GLU A 103 17.20 -17.56 -12.69
CA GLU A 103 16.67 -16.30 -13.25
C GLU A 103 15.26 -16.43 -13.86
N LEU A 104 14.87 -17.63 -14.30
CA LEU A 104 13.58 -17.88 -14.95
C LEU A 104 12.40 -17.75 -13.99
N ALA A 105 12.57 -18.14 -12.72
CA ALA A 105 11.52 -18.16 -11.70
C ALA A 105 11.00 -16.76 -11.32
N VAL A 106 11.87 -15.75 -11.35
CA VAL A 106 11.50 -14.36 -11.02
C VAL A 106 10.64 -13.76 -12.15
N THR A 107 11.05 -13.93 -13.41
CA THR A 107 10.24 -13.52 -14.58
C THR A 107 8.90 -14.28 -14.69
N GLN A 108 8.82 -15.52 -14.20
CA GLN A 108 7.61 -16.33 -14.28
C GLN A 108 6.53 -15.89 -13.27
N GLN A 109 6.92 -15.46 -12.06
CA GLN A 109 5.99 -14.94 -11.06
C GLN A 109 5.31 -13.64 -11.53
N GLU A 110 6.06 -12.72 -12.16
CA GLU A 110 5.51 -11.46 -12.68
C GLU A 110 4.53 -11.69 -13.85
N SER A 111 4.82 -12.68 -14.72
CA SER A 111 3.93 -13.02 -15.84
C SER A 111 2.62 -13.71 -15.41
N CYS A 112 2.62 -14.46 -14.31
CA CYS A 112 1.42 -15.00 -13.66
C CYS A 112 0.62 -13.88 -12.98
N LEU A 113 1.33 -12.94 -12.33
CA LEU A 113 0.72 -11.76 -11.72
C LEU A 113 -0.03 -10.92 -12.79
N GLU A 114 0.59 -10.71 -13.95
CA GLU A 114 -0.01 -9.96 -15.06
C GLU A 114 -1.25 -10.66 -15.65
N LYS A 115 -1.18 -11.99 -15.84
CA LYS A 115 -2.25 -12.77 -16.49
C LYS A 115 -3.46 -13.05 -15.58
N THR A 116 -3.27 -13.03 -14.27
CA THR A 116 -4.32 -13.35 -13.29
C THR A 116 -4.81 -12.10 -12.55
N PHE A 117 -3.91 -11.21 -12.13
CA PHE A 117 -4.21 -10.11 -11.21
C PHE A 117 -4.30 -8.73 -11.87
N LEU A 118 -3.49 -8.46 -12.89
CA LEU A 118 -3.59 -7.24 -13.72
C LEU A 118 -4.40 -7.48 -14.99
N LYS A 119 -5.17 -8.59 -15.05
CA LYS A 119 -5.91 -8.97 -16.25
C LYS A 119 -6.84 -7.81 -16.66
N PRO A 120 -6.76 -7.34 -17.92
CA PRO A 120 -7.55 -6.20 -18.36
C PRO A 120 -9.05 -6.49 -18.22
N PRO A 121 -9.87 -5.47 -17.87
CA PRO A 121 -11.28 -5.61 -17.50
C PRO A 121 -12.19 -6.16 -18.62
N ASP A 122 -11.67 -6.35 -19.84
CA ASP A 122 -12.40 -6.82 -21.01
C ASP A 122 -12.79 -8.31 -20.98
N LYS A 123 -12.17 -9.15 -20.13
CA LYS A 123 -12.39 -10.60 -20.19
C LYS A 123 -13.50 -11.12 -19.27
N ASP A 124 -13.91 -10.40 -18.22
CA ASP A 124 -14.94 -10.84 -17.26
C ASP A 124 -15.70 -9.64 -16.61
N PRO A 125 -16.88 -9.23 -17.13
CA PRO A 125 -17.58 -8.01 -16.68
C PRO A 125 -18.12 -8.09 -15.24
N MET A 126 -18.27 -9.30 -14.69
CA MET A 126 -18.84 -9.51 -13.35
C MET A 126 -17.88 -9.07 -12.23
N TRP A 127 -16.59 -9.38 -12.35
CA TRP A 127 -15.55 -8.99 -11.38
C TRP A 127 -15.26 -7.50 -11.41
N PHE A 128 -15.35 -6.90 -12.59
CA PHE A 128 -15.27 -5.45 -12.74
C PHE A 128 -16.39 -4.75 -11.97
N GLY A 129 -17.63 -5.24 -12.09
CA GLY A 129 -18.78 -4.71 -11.36
C GLY A 129 -18.63 -4.77 -9.84
N VAL A 130 -18.10 -5.87 -9.29
CA VAL A 130 -17.88 -6.03 -7.84
C VAL A 130 -16.82 -5.04 -7.34
N ASN A 131 -15.71 -4.88 -8.06
CA ASN A 131 -14.65 -3.94 -7.68
C ASN A 131 -15.12 -2.48 -7.75
N VAL A 132 -15.86 -2.11 -8.80
CA VAL A 132 -16.45 -0.77 -8.93
C VAL A 132 -17.46 -0.51 -7.82
N THR A 133 -18.31 -1.48 -7.49
CA THR A 133 -19.27 -1.36 -6.38
C THR A 133 -18.54 -1.17 -5.05
N LEU A 134 -17.48 -1.94 -4.80
CA LEU A 134 -16.65 -1.82 -3.60
C LEU A 134 -15.93 -0.46 -3.53
N LEU A 135 -15.49 0.07 -4.66
CA LEU A 135 -14.90 1.40 -4.77
C LEU A 135 -15.90 2.49 -4.35
N PHE A 136 -17.13 2.45 -4.86
CA PHE A 136 -18.18 3.40 -4.48
C PHE A 136 -18.56 3.31 -3.01
N LEU A 137 -18.64 2.09 -2.45
CA LEU A 137 -18.88 1.89 -1.02
C LEU A 137 -17.75 2.46 -0.17
N LEU A 138 -16.50 2.26 -0.59
CA LEU A 138 -15.31 2.77 0.10
C LEU A 138 -15.26 4.31 0.03
N TRP A 139 -15.63 4.88 -1.12
CA TRP A 139 -15.74 6.32 -1.28
C TRP A 139 -16.84 6.92 -0.41
N ALA A 140 -18.02 6.28 -0.35
CA ALA A 140 -19.11 6.65 0.54
C ALA A 140 -18.69 6.55 2.02
N PHE A 141 -17.94 5.52 2.40
CA PHE A 141 -17.40 5.35 3.74
C PHE A 141 -16.40 6.45 4.11
N ILE A 142 -15.51 6.85 3.18
CA ILE A 142 -14.60 7.98 3.37
C ILE A 142 -15.40 9.28 3.56
N MET A 143 -16.39 9.55 2.71
CA MET A 143 -17.24 10.75 2.82
C MET A 143 -18.02 10.77 4.14
N LEU A 144 -18.53 9.61 4.59
CA LEU A 144 -19.17 9.47 5.90
C LEU A 144 -18.18 9.71 7.06
N SER A 145 -16.95 9.18 6.93
CA SER A 145 -15.90 9.35 7.94
C SER A 145 -15.44 10.80 8.06
N VAL A 146 -15.33 11.51 6.94
CA VAL A 146 -14.95 12.94 6.88
C VAL A 146 -16.09 13.82 7.39
N SER A 147 -17.34 13.53 7.01
CA SER A 147 -18.50 14.33 7.41
C SER A 147 -18.80 14.28 8.92
N ARG A 148 -18.40 13.21 9.62
CA ARG A 148 -18.52 13.12 11.09
C ARG A 148 -17.40 13.80 11.87
N GLY A 149 -16.49 14.49 11.18
CA GLY A 149 -15.43 15.30 11.78
C GLY A 149 -14.49 14.51 12.70
N VAL A 150 -13.80 15.23 13.58
CA VAL A 150 -12.72 14.70 14.43
C VAL A 150 -13.19 13.73 15.54
N LYS A 151 -14.47 13.36 15.65
CA LYS A 151 -14.88 12.28 16.57
C LYS A 151 -14.85 10.92 15.89
N SER A 152 -15.03 10.89 14.57
CA SER A 152 -15.03 9.66 13.76
C SER A 152 -13.63 9.16 13.41
N TYR A 153 -12.61 10.04 13.40
CA TYR A 153 -11.23 9.61 13.10
C TYR A 153 -10.73 8.53 14.06
N ARG A 154 -11.14 8.56 15.34
CA ARG A 154 -10.72 7.58 16.36
C ARG A 154 -11.26 6.18 16.06
N ILE A 155 -12.51 6.11 15.60
CA ILE A 155 -13.16 4.86 15.20
C ILE A 155 -12.55 4.36 13.88
N SER A 156 -12.32 5.25 12.91
CA SER A 156 -11.68 4.91 11.63
C SER A 156 -10.23 4.42 11.81
N ALA A 157 -9.47 5.03 12.73
CA ALA A 157 -8.12 4.60 13.08
C ALA A 157 -8.10 3.16 13.61
N PHE A 158 -9.09 2.78 14.43
CA PHE A 158 -9.22 1.41 14.93
C PHE A 158 -9.38 0.39 13.78
N PHE A 159 -10.25 0.69 12.80
CA PHE A 159 -10.44 -0.15 11.61
C PHE A 159 -9.19 -0.25 10.72
N LEU A 160 -8.34 0.78 10.69
CA LEU A 160 -7.05 0.75 9.98
C LEU A 160 -5.95 -0.01 10.74
N THR A 161 -5.97 0.03 12.07
CA THR A 161 -4.97 -0.70 12.87
C THR A 161 -5.18 -2.21 12.87
N LEU A 162 -6.43 -2.68 12.74
CA LEU A 162 -6.77 -4.09 12.76
C LEU A 162 -6.11 -4.91 11.60
N PRO A 163 -6.19 -4.49 10.33
CA PRO A 163 -5.50 -5.20 9.25
C PRO A 163 -3.97 -5.11 9.38
N LEU A 164 -3.43 -4.01 9.90
CA LEU A 164 -1.99 -3.89 10.15
C LEU A 164 -1.50 -4.88 11.23
N ILE A 165 -2.24 -5.00 12.33
CA ILE A 165 -1.97 -5.98 13.39
C ILE A 165 -2.05 -7.40 12.81
N GLY A 166 -3.07 -7.68 11.98
CA GLY A 166 -3.22 -8.96 11.29
C GLY A 166 -2.02 -9.29 10.40
N CYS A 167 -1.56 -8.33 9.58
CA CYS A 167 -0.37 -8.49 8.75
C CYS A 167 0.90 -8.73 9.58
N ILE A 168 1.08 -7.99 10.67
CA ILE A 168 2.24 -8.17 11.56
C ILE A 168 2.24 -9.57 12.19
N ILE A 169 1.08 -10.05 12.65
CA ILE A 169 0.95 -11.41 13.22
C ILE A 169 1.26 -12.47 12.15
N ALA A 170 0.74 -12.30 10.92
CA ALA A 170 1.00 -13.21 9.82
C ALA A 170 2.51 -13.27 9.49
N LEU A 171 3.15 -12.10 9.35
CA LEU A 171 4.59 -12.01 9.11
C LEU A 171 5.40 -12.65 10.24
N LEU A 172 5.05 -12.37 11.50
CA LEU A 172 5.72 -12.97 12.65
C LEU A 172 5.59 -14.50 12.64
N SER A 173 4.40 -15.03 12.29
CA SER A 173 4.17 -16.47 12.19
C SER A 173 5.01 -17.11 11.08
N GLU A 174 5.18 -16.43 9.95
CA GLU A 174 5.95 -16.91 8.81
C GLU A 174 7.46 -16.89 9.08
N GLN A 175 7.96 -15.85 9.76
CA GLN A 175 9.35 -15.80 10.23
C GLN A 175 9.64 -16.96 11.21
N LEU A 176 8.72 -17.22 12.15
CA LEU A 176 8.88 -18.30 13.13
C LEU A 176 8.87 -19.70 12.48
N MET A 177 8.04 -19.90 11.45
CA MET A 177 8.03 -21.15 10.67
C MET A 177 9.31 -21.33 9.84
N THR A 178 9.88 -20.25 9.33
CA THR A 178 11.11 -20.27 8.52
C THR A 178 12.34 -20.58 9.39
N ASP A 179 12.45 -19.95 10.57
CA ASP A 179 13.51 -20.25 11.54
C ASP A 179 13.45 -21.70 12.02
N THR A 180 12.26 -22.23 12.31
CA THR A 180 12.09 -23.61 12.75
C THR A 180 12.54 -24.61 11.67
N LYS A 181 12.24 -24.34 10.39
CA LYS A 181 12.70 -25.16 9.25
C LYS A 181 14.22 -25.02 9.01
N GLY A 182 14.77 -23.82 9.20
CA GLY A 182 16.20 -23.55 9.13
C GLY A 182 17.00 -24.32 10.19
N ILE A 183 16.53 -24.30 11.44
CA ILE A 183 17.13 -25.03 12.57
C ILE A 183 16.98 -26.55 12.38
N TYR A 184 15.82 -27.04 11.92
CA TYR A 184 15.58 -28.47 11.67
C TYR A 184 16.50 -29.03 10.57
N ASN A 185 16.76 -28.27 9.50
CA ASN A 185 17.69 -28.67 8.44
C ASN A 185 19.17 -28.62 8.87
N LEU A 186 19.52 -27.82 9.88
CA LEU A 186 20.86 -27.75 10.46
C LEU A 186 21.19 -28.94 11.37
N PHE A 187 20.20 -29.48 12.09
CA PHE A 187 20.35 -30.64 12.98
C PHE A 187 20.22 -32.01 12.27
N ARG A 188 19.92 -32.03 10.97
CA ARG A 188 19.75 -33.26 10.18
C ARG A 188 21.02 -33.68 9.41
N ARG A 189 22.15 -33.02 9.63
CA ARG A 189 23.45 -33.37 9.03
C ARG A 189 24.39 -34.01 10.03
#